data_AF-A0A1Q3D9R7-F1
#
_entry.id   AF-A0A1Q3D9R7-F1
#
_cell.length_a   1.000
_cell.length_b   1.000
_cell.length_c   1.000
_cell.angle_alpha   90.00
_cell.angle_beta   90.00
_cell.angle_gamma   90.00
#
_symmetry.space_group_name_H-M   'P 1'
#
loop_
_entity.id
_entity.type
_entity.pdbx_description
1 polymer ?
#
loop_
_entity_poly.entity_id
_entity_poly.type
_entity_poly.pdbx_seq_one_letter_code
_entity_poly.pdbx_strand_id
1 'polypeptide(L)'
;GGPWLFDRSILLNKDINEEHAEFNDVSLWIRVFGVPYLCFSEYVGKVIGNYIGKFEDGEKVRGKGSNGPYIRLQVEIDVRNPLKMGVNLSYGSNGKAWLQFRYGRLPNFCFVCGLIGHVEEECKQAIQ
;
A
#
# COMPACT_ATOMS: atom_id res chain seq x y z
N GLY A 1 -2.71 -14.26 -7.40
CA GLY A 1 -3.81 -13.48 -8.00
C GLY A 1 -3.82 -12.12 -7.35
N GLY A 2 -3.91 -11.04 -8.11
CA GLY A 2 -4.16 -9.71 -7.56
C GLY A 2 -5.67 -9.41 -7.53
N PRO A 3 -6.12 -8.34 -6.87
CA PRO A 3 -7.53 -8.00 -6.83
C PRO A 3 -8.08 -7.82 -8.25
N TRP A 4 -9.26 -8.40 -8.49
CA TRP A 4 -9.97 -8.23 -9.75
C TRP A 4 -10.61 -6.85 -9.76
N LEU A 5 -10.30 -6.07 -10.79
CA LEU A 5 -10.92 -4.76 -11.02
C LEU A 5 -12.10 -4.95 -11.96
N PHE A 6 -13.29 -4.53 -11.54
CA PHE A 6 -14.47 -4.44 -12.42
C PHE A 6 -15.03 -3.02 -12.31
N ASP A 7 -15.15 -2.34 -13.45
CA ASP A 7 -15.58 -0.94 -13.55
C ASP A 7 -14.97 -0.01 -12.47
N ARG A 8 -13.64 -0.04 -12.37
CA ARG A 8 -12.84 0.77 -11.42
C ARG A 8 -13.10 0.52 -9.92
N SER A 9 -13.90 -0.49 -9.60
CA SER A 9 -14.13 -1.00 -8.24
C SER A 9 -13.32 -2.26 -7.96
N ILE A 10 -12.95 -2.51 -6.70
CA ILE A 10 -12.33 -3.77 -6.28
C ILE A 10 -13.42 -4.80 -6.06
N LEU A 11 -13.30 -5.96 -6.71
CA LEU A 11 -14.02 -7.15 -6.31
C LEU A 11 -13.20 -7.88 -5.23
N LEU A 12 -13.74 -7.84 -4.01
CA LEU A 12 -13.20 -8.60 -2.88
C LEU A 12 -13.82 -10.00 -2.93
N ASN A 13 -12.98 -11.01 -3.14
CA ASN A 13 -13.41 -12.39 -3.20
C ASN A 13 -12.84 -13.14 -1.98
N LYS A 14 -13.71 -13.69 -1.15
CA LYS A 14 -13.39 -14.56 -0.01
C LYS A 14 -14.15 -15.87 -0.20
N ASP A 15 -13.53 -16.99 0.15
CA ASP A 15 -14.20 -18.29 0.15
C ASP A 15 -15.37 -18.25 1.13
N ILE A 16 -16.59 -18.45 0.61
CA ILE A 16 -17.83 -18.32 1.36
C ILE A 16 -18.05 -19.62 2.14
N ASN A 17 -17.48 -19.71 3.34
CA ASN A 17 -17.85 -20.71 4.35
C ASN A 17 -18.59 -20.10 5.55
N GLU A 18 -18.82 -18.79 5.55
CA GLU A 18 -19.44 -18.08 6.67
C GLU A 18 -20.60 -17.20 6.18
N GLU A 19 -21.75 -17.30 6.85
CA GLU A 19 -22.98 -16.56 6.54
C GLU A 19 -22.83 -15.02 6.72
N HIS A 20 -21.71 -14.56 7.30
CA HIS A 20 -21.42 -13.16 7.62
C HIS A 20 -19.97 -12.76 7.29
N ALA A 21 -19.51 -13.01 6.06
CA ALA A 21 -18.17 -12.58 5.65
C ALA A 21 -18.10 -11.05 5.46
N GLU A 22 -17.27 -10.37 6.26
CA GLU A 22 -16.92 -8.97 6.03
C GLU A 22 -15.80 -8.85 4.97
N PHE A 23 -16.06 -8.09 3.91
CA PHE A 23 -15.13 -7.84 2.81
C PHE A 23 -14.50 -6.44 2.98
N ASN A 24 -13.58 -6.31 3.92
CA ASN A 24 -12.89 -5.04 4.19
C ASN A 24 -11.41 -5.08 3.80
N ASP A 25 -10.84 -6.27 3.56
CA ASP A 25 -9.41 -6.44 3.38
C ASP A 25 -9.05 -6.73 1.92
N VAL A 26 -7.99 -6.08 1.42
CA VAL A 26 -7.44 -6.36 0.09
C VAL A 26 -5.91 -6.49 0.12
N SER A 27 -5.40 -7.54 -0.52
CA SER A 27 -3.96 -7.72 -0.74
C SER A 27 -3.49 -6.90 -1.94
N LEU A 28 -2.64 -5.90 -1.70
CA LEU A 28 -2.08 -5.02 -2.73
C LEU A 28 -0.56 -5.13 -2.83
N TRP A 29 -0.08 -4.96 -4.06
CA TRP A 29 1.34 -4.72 -4.31
C TRP A 29 1.70 -3.26 -4.07
N ILE A 30 2.70 -3.02 -3.22
CA ILE A 30 3.16 -1.68 -2.84
C ILE A 30 4.66 -1.60 -3.11
N ARG A 31 5.10 -0.55 -3.79
CA ARG A 31 6.52 -0.25 -4.01
C ARG A 31 6.96 0.83 -3.03
N VAL A 32 8.00 0.55 -2.27
CA VAL A 32 8.59 1.45 -1.27
C VAL A 32 9.90 2.00 -1.81
N PHE A 33 9.91 3.28 -2.13
CA PHE A 33 11.07 4.00 -2.66
C PHE A 33 11.76 4.82 -1.57
N GLY A 34 13.03 5.17 -1.80
CA GLY A 34 13.80 6.04 -0.88
C GLY A 34 14.40 5.31 0.31
N VAL A 35 14.33 3.97 0.35
CA VAL A 35 14.94 3.16 1.41
C VAL A 35 16.46 3.31 1.35
N PRO A 36 17.13 3.81 2.41
CA PRO A 36 18.58 3.93 2.45
C PRO A 36 19.25 2.58 2.22
N TYR A 37 20.39 2.56 1.52
CA TYR A 37 21.11 1.33 1.19
C TYR A 37 21.41 0.46 2.41
N LEU A 38 21.82 1.07 3.53
CA LEU A 38 22.09 0.37 4.80
C LEU A 38 20.84 -0.28 5.42
N CYS A 39 19.65 0.19 5.05
CA CYS A 39 18.36 -0.31 5.53
C CYS A 39 17.65 -1.19 4.48
N PHE A 40 18.29 -1.49 3.34
CA PHE A 40 17.68 -2.19 2.23
C PHE A 40 17.66 -3.72 2.46
N SER A 41 16.84 -4.16 3.41
CA SER A 41 16.74 -5.55 3.85
C SER A 41 15.29 -6.06 3.89
N GLU A 42 15.12 -7.38 3.86
CA GLU A 42 13.81 -8.03 4.00
C GLU A 42 13.17 -7.73 5.37
N TYR A 43 13.98 -7.65 6.43
CA TYR A 43 13.52 -7.27 7.76
C TYR A 43 12.86 -5.89 7.76
N VAL A 44 13.53 -4.89 7.16
CA VAL A 44 12.97 -3.54 7.03
C VAL A 44 11.71 -3.55 6.17
N GLY A 45 11.70 -4.36 5.10
CA GLY A 45 10.50 -4.59 4.28
C GLY A 45 9.31 -5.11 5.10
N LYS A 46 9.52 -6.11 5.95
CA LYS A 46 8.49 -6.67 6.84
C LYS A 46 8.00 -5.65 7.87
N VAL A 47 8.90 -4.87 8.47
CA VAL A 47 8.54 -3.79 9.41
C VAL A 47 7.67 -2.74 8.71
N ILE A 48 8.05 -2.30 7.52
CA ILE A 48 7.27 -1.33 6.74
C ILE A 48 5.93 -1.93 6.30
N GLY A 49 5.91 -3.19 5.85
CA GLY A 49 4.68 -3.89 5.48
C GLY A 49 3.68 -3.93 6.64
N ASN A 50 4.15 -4.27 7.84
CA ASN A 50 3.32 -4.29 9.05
C ASN A 50 2.92 -2.90 9.55
N TYR A 51 3.67 -1.86 9.18
CA TYR A 51 3.26 -0.48 9.40
C TYR A 51 2.12 -0.05 8.46
N ILE A 52 2.08 -0.60 7.24
CA ILE A 52 1.05 -0.28 6.25
C ILE A 52 -0.24 -1.06 6.51
N GLY A 53 -0.13 -2.36 6.78
CA GLY A 53 -1.24 -3.30 6.99
C GLY A 53 -0.68 -4.62 7.51
N LYS A 54 -1.21 -5.76 7.08
CA LYS A 54 -0.65 -7.08 7.39
C LYS A 54 0.30 -7.50 6.27
N PHE A 55 1.58 -7.64 6.59
CA PHE A 55 2.60 -8.08 5.63
C PHE A 55 2.36 -9.54 5.21
N GLU A 56 2.38 -9.80 3.90
CA GLU A 56 2.28 -11.15 3.33
C GLU A 56 3.61 -11.61 2.71
N ASP A 57 4.20 -10.78 1.85
CA ASP A 57 5.43 -11.11 1.12
C ASP A 57 6.22 -9.84 0.73
N GLY A 58 7.51 -9.99 0.40
CA GLY A 58 8.34 -8.88 -0.04
C GLY A 58 9.61 -9.26 -0.77
N GLU A 59 9.97 -8.46 -1.78
CA GLU A 59 11.17 -8.64 -2.59
C GLU A 59 11.96 -7.33 -2.75
N LYS A 60 13.29 -7.44 -2.84
CA LYS A 60 14.19 -6.33 -3.16
C LYS A 60 14.34 -6.20 -4.66
N VAL A 61 13.97 -5.05 -5.22
CA VAL A 61 14.05 -4.81 -6.67
C VAL A 61 15.14 -3.78 -6.96
N ARG A 62 16.08 -4.14 -7.86
CA ARG A 62 17.21 -3.28 -8.23
C ARG A 62 16.84 -2.05 -9.08
N GLY A 63 15.56 -1.87 -9.40
CA GLY A 63 15.07 -0.83 -10.30
C GLY A 63 15.39 -1.11 -11.77
N LYS A 64 14.69 -0.44 -12.69
CA LYS A 64 14.97 -0.46 -14.14
C LYS A 64 14.78 0.96 -14.69
N GLY A 65 15.65 1.39 -15.60
CA GLY A 65 15.61 2.73 -16.20
C GLY A 65 15.84 3.83 -15.18
N SER A 66 15.00 4.87 -15.18
CA SER A 66 15.07 6.00 -14.24
C SER A 66 14.55 5.70 -12.83
N ASN A 67 13.90 4.54 -12.63
CA ASN A 67 13.44 4.14 -11.31
C ASN A 67 14.59 3.47 -10.55
N GLY A 68 15.08 4.12 -9.49
CA GLY A 68 16.07 3.55 -8.56
C GLY A 68 15.56 2.29 -7.82
N PRO A 69 16.40 1.69 -6.95
CA PRO A 69 16.02 0.48 -6.21
C PRO A 69 14.83 0.75 -5.27
N TYR A 70 14.00 -0.27 -5.08
CA TYR A 70 12.83 -0.23 -4.20
C TYR A 70 12.55 -1.59 -3.58
N ILE A 71 11.86 -1.59 -2.44
CA ILE A 71 11.30 -2.82 -1.87
C ILE A 71 9.87 -2.95 -2.40
N ARG A 72 9.52 -4.11 -2.95
CA ARG A 72 8.15 -4.41 -3.36
C ARG A 72 7.54 -5.30 -2.28
N LEU A 73 6.39 -4.91 -1.75
CA LEU A 73 5.69 -5.59 -0.68
C LEU A 73 4.31 -6.03 -1.18
N GLN A 74 3.85 -7.19 -0.74
CA GLN A 74 2.46 -7.60 -0.77
C GLN A 74 1.90 -7.42 0.64
N VAL A 75 0.84 -6.61 0.77
CA VAL A 75 0.27 -6.23 2.06
C VAL A 75 -1.25 -6.29 1.97
N GLU A 76 -1.87 -7.00 2.91
CA GLU A 76 -3.31 -6.99 3.15
C GLU A 76 -3.67 -5.71 3.92
N ILE A 77 -4.51 -4.87 3.34
CA ILE A 77 -4.93 -3.58 3.91
C ILE A 77 -6.44 -3.51 4.09
N ASP A 78 -6.89 -2.83 5.13
CA ASP A 78 -8.30 -2.51 5.36
C ASP A 78 -8.71 -1.27 4.53
N VAL A 79 -9.63 -1.45 3.58
CA VAL A 79 -10.08 -0.42 2.62
C VAL A 79 -10.84 0.73 3.28
N ARG A 80 -11.27 0.58 4.53
CA ARG A 80 -11.94 1.62 5.32
C ARG A 80 -10.96 2.66 5.85
N ASN A 81 -9.66 2.38 5.77
CA ASN A 81 -8.61 3.29 6.21
C ASN A 81 -7.97 4.01 5.01
N PRO A 82 -7.59 5.29 5.16
CA PRO A 82 -6.85 5.99 4.13
C PRO A 82 -5.53 5.31 3.79
N LEU A 83 -5.20 5.28 2.50
CA LEU A 83 -3.92 4.79 2.03
C LEU A 83 -2.79 5.69 2.56
N LYS A 84 -1.73 5.05 3.09
CA LYS A 84 -0.55 5.75 3.57
C LYS A 84 0.31 6.15 2.36
N MET A 85 0.68 7.42 2.26
CA MET A 85 1.51 7.91 1.15
C MET A 85 3.01 7.66 1.36
N GLY A 86 3.41 7.46 2.61
CA GLY A 86 4.81 7.23 2.97
C GLY A 86 5.03 7.27 4.48
N VAL A 87 6.29 7.10 4.88
CA VAL A 87 6.72 7.16 6.28
C VAL A 87 8.15 7.70 6.40
N ASN A 88 8.45 8.39 7.50
CA ASN A 88 9.83 8.73 7.84
C ASN A 88 10.52 7.53 8.51
N LEU A 89 11.61 7.06 7.92
CA LEU A 89 12.51 6.08 8.50
C LEU A 89 13.67 6.79 9.19
N SER A 90 13.80 6.57 10.50
CA SER A 90 15.00 6.95 11.25
C SER A 90 16.02 5.81 11.22
N TYR A 91 17.30 6.11 11.01
CA TYR A 91 18.37 5.11 10.96
C TYR A 91 19.71 5.67 11.43
N GLY A 92 20.54 4.84 12.06
CA GLY A 92 21.78 5.28 12.68
C GLY A 92 21.53 6.31 13.80
N SER A 93 22.50 7.20 14.04
CA SER A 93 22.39 8.24 15.08
C SER A 93 21.49 9.40 14.68
N ASN A 94 21.58 9.89 13.43
CA ASN A 94 20.86 11.08 12.95
C ASN A 94 20.23 10.92 11.55
N GLY A 95 20.24 9.72 10.97
CA GLY A 95 19.71 9.49 9.63
C GLY A 95 18.19 9.55 9.62
N LYS A 96 17.63 10.29 8.66
CA LYS A 96 16.20 10.31 8.34
C LYS A 96 16.01 10.16 6.84
N ALA A 97 15.04 9.36 6.43
CA ALA A 97 14.66 9.19 5.03
C ALA A 97 13.15 9.14 4.90
N TRP A 98 12.60 9.93 3.98
CA TRP A 98 11.20 9.80 3.60
C TRP A 98 11.06 8.61 2.64
N LEU A 99 10.28 7.62 3.06
CA LEU A 99 9.95 6.46 2.24
C LEU A 99 8.63 6.72 1.53
N GLN A 100 8.65 6.73 0.20
CA GLN A 100 7.44 6.93 -0.60
C GLN A 100 6.78 5.60 -0.92
N PHE A 101 5.48 5.47 -0.65
CA PHE A 101 4.69 4.31 -1.02
C PHE A 101 3.99 4.55 -2.37
N ARG A 102 4.15 3.59 -3.29
CA ARG A 102 3.45 3.59 -4.58
C ARG A 102 2.72 2.27 -4.77
N TYR A 103 1.41 2.33 -4.63
CA TYR A 103 0.51 1.21 -4.83
C TYR A 103 0.42 0.83 -6.31
N GLY A 104 0.35 -0.47 -6.61
CA GLY A 104 0.13 -1.00 -7.95
C GLY A 104 -1.33 -1.35 -8.18
N ARG A 105 -1.88 -0.97 -9.35
CA ARG A 105 -3.27 -1.24 -9.76
C ARG A 105 -4.28 -0.96 -8.65
N LEU A 106 -4.29 0.28 -8.16
CA LEU A 106 -5.36 0.75 -7.27
C LEU A 106 -6.68 0.84 -8.05
N PRO A 107 -7.83 0.54 -7.42
CA PRO A 107 -9.14 1.00 -7.88
C PRO A 107 -9.26 2.52 -7.79
N ASN A 108 -10.45 3.07 -8.07
CA ASN A 108 -10.79 4.43 -7.69
C ASN A 108 -10.51 4.64 -6.19
N PHE A 109 -9.62 5.58 -5.88
CA PHE A 109 -9.38 6.08 -4.53
C PHE A 109 -9.42 7.60 -4.58
N CYS A 110 -9.80 8.20 -3.46
CA CYS A 110 -9.99 9.63 -3.37
C CYS A 110 -8.67 10.33 -3.01
N PHE A 111 -8.27 11.31 -3.82
CA PHE A 111 -7.06 12.10 -3.58
C PHE A 111 -7.19 13.07 -2.39
N VAL A 112 -8.42 13.40 -1.98
CA VAL A 112 -8.69 14.29 -0.83
C VAL A 112 -8.56 13.54 0.49
N CYS A 113 -9.24 12.41 0.64
CA CYS A 113 -9.32 11.70 1.92
C CYS A 113 -8.48 10.41 1.97
N GLY A 114 -7.92 9.96 0.84
CA GLY A 114 -7.09 8.77 0.73
C GLY A 114 -7.84 7.43 0.79
N LEU A 115 -9.18 7.44 0.86
CA LEU A 115 -9.99 6.22 0.93
C LEU A 115 -10.23 5.59 -0.44
N ILE A 116 -10.29 4.27 -0.47
CA ILE A 116 -10.72 3.49 -1.64
C ILE A 116 -12.25 3.55 -1.78
N GLY A 117 -12.75 3.59 -3.01
CA GLY A 117 -14.18 3.39 -3.32
C GLY A 117 -14.94 4.62 -3.79
N HIS A 118 -14.30 5.80 -3.87
CA HIS A 118 -14.88 6.99 -4.49
C HIS A 118 -13.79 7.89 -5.09
N VAL A 119 -14.20 8.82 -5.95
CA VAL A 119 -13.31 9.87 -6.51
C VAL A 119 -13.49 11.18 -5.76
N GLU A 120 -12.60 12.15 -6.00
CA GLU A 120 -12.63 13.47 -5.35
C GLU A 120 -13.97 14.20 -5.51
N GLU A 121 -14.60 14.10 -6.68
CA GLU A 121 -15.91 14.69 -6.99
C GLU A 121 -17.05 14.17 -6.09
N GLU A 122 -16.90 12.96 -5.57
CA GLU A 122 -17.85 12.28 -4.69
C GLU A 122 -17.46 12.43 -3.21
N CYS A 123 -16.35 13.10 -2.92
CA CYS A 123 -15.79 13.16 -1.59
C CYS A 123 -16.51 14.16 -0.70
N LYS A 124 -17.15 13.66 0.37
CA LYS A 124 -17.82 14.50 1.37
C LYS A 124 -16.88 15.48 2.10
N GLN A 125 -15.57 15.19 2.10
CA GLN A 125 -14.56 16.08 2.71
C GLN A 125 -14.09 17.20 1.77
N ALA A 126 -14.39 17.12 0.47
CA ALA A 126 -14.02 18.14 -0.51
C ALA A 126 -15.04 19.29 -0.60
N ILE A 127 -16.24 19.11 -0.04
CA ILE A 127 -17.37 20.05 -0.13
C ILE A 127 -17.49 20.90 1.16
N GLN A 128 -16.40 21.15 1.89
CA GLN A 128 -16.38 22.01 3.08
C GLN A 128 -15.70 23.35 2.82
#